data_AF-G0N154-F1
#
_entry.id   AF-G0N154-F1
#
_cell.length_a   1.000
_cell.length_b   1.000
_cell.length_c   1.000
_cell.angle_alpha   90.00
_cell.angle_beta   90.00
_cell.angle_gamma   90.00
#
_symmetry.space_group_name_H-M   'P 1'
#
loop_
_entity.id
_entity.type
_entity.pdbx_description
1 polymer ?
#
loop_
_entity_poly.entity_id
_entity_poly.type
_entity_poly.pdbx_seq_one_letter_code
_entity_poly.pdbx_strand_id
1 'polypeptide(L)'
;MAKYLENGSYYVTNETYRFDSYMKLNEVRILSDSEGEDRDMERCVETEPGHVAVVKATEAEVGCTYKNEFHKYGSYWEDLEMGAVLKCQNDNKIEKKECLVNGSEYYVSIFCELKLSNGCRFICHEQKNIYKCPNQLSFLEVMNEATTRIPTTLRAELGF
;
A
#
# COMPACT_ATOMS: atom_id res chain seq x y z
N MET A 1 16.56 -22.28 -32.21
CA MET A 1 15.48 -22.90 -33.02
C MET A 1 15.15 -24.23 -32.37
N ALA A 2 14.13 -24.30 -31.51
CA ALA A 2 13.81 -25.50 -30.75
C ALA A 2 13.00 -26.47 -31.62
N LYS A 3 13.43 -27.73 -31.72
CA LYS A 3 12.65 -28.82 -32.33
C LYS A 3 11.86 -29.52 -31.23
N TYR A 4 10.54 -29.55 -31.38
CA TYR A 4 9.65 -30.32 -30.52
C TYR A 4 9.68 -31.80 -30.91
N LEU A 5 9.77 -32.71 -29.94
CA LEU A 5 9.48 -34.14 -30.09
C LEU A 5 8.26 -34.48 -29.23
N GLU A 6 7.36 -35.30 -29.79
CA GLU A 6 5.99 -35.58 -29.35
C GLU A 6 5.83 -36.32 -28.01
N ASN A 7 6.83 -36.40 -27.13
CA ASN A 7 6.75 -37.31 -25.97
C ASN A 7 7.25 -36.74 -24.64
N GLY A 8 6.78 -35.54 -24.29
CA GLY A 8 6.69 -35.05 -22.90
C GLY A 8 7.99 -35.01 -22.08
N SER A 9 9.15 -35.14 -22.72
CA SER A 9 10.46 -35.13 -22.09
C SER A 9 11.14 -33.80 -22.39
N TYR A 10 11.40 -33.02 -21.34
CA TYR A 10 12.14 -31.77 -21.44
C TYR A 10 13.63 -32.08 -21.53
N TYR A 11 14.32 -31.40 -22.45
CA TYR A 11 15.78 -31.35 -22.41
C TYR A 11 16.19 -30.38 -21.30
N VAL A 12 16.87 -30.88 -20.27
CA VAL A 12 17.63 -30.01 -19.37
C VAL A 12 18.84 -29.51 -20.17
N THR A 13 18.72 -28.33 -20.75
CA THR A 13 19.85 -27.64 -21.36
C THR A 13 20.68 -27.01 -20.23
N ASN A 14 21.98 -27.33 -20.14
CA ASN A 14 22.95 -26.68 -19.25
C ASN A 14 23.24 -25.22 -19.67
N GLU A 15 22.21 -24.48 -20.07
CA GLU A 15 22.33 -23.08 -20.44
C GLU A 15 22.25 -22.24 -19.16
N THR A 16 23.37 -21.67 -18.75
CA THR A 16 23.41 -20.70 -17.66
C THR A 16 22.91 -19.36 -18.18
N TYR A 17 21.70 -18.99 -17.81
CA TYR A 17 21.16 -17.66 -18.14
C TYR A 17 21.70 -16.64 -17.13
N ARG A 18 22.37 -15.60 -17.64
CA ARG A 18 22.73 -14.42 -16.83
C ARG A 18 21.63 -13.38 -16.99
N PHE A 19 21.09 -12.92 -15.88
CA PHE A 19 20.17 -11.80 -15.84
C PHE A 19 20.79 -10.68 -15.03
N ASP A 20 20.85 -9.49 -15.61
CA ASP A 20 21.18 -8.29 -14.85
C ASP A 20 19.98 -7.94 -13.97
N SER A 21 20.24 -7.67 -12.70
CA SER A 21 19.21 -7.31 -11.74
C SER A 21 19.54 -5.94 -11.15
N TYR A 22 18.53 -5.08 -11.13
CA TYR A 22 18.61 -3.75 -10.53
C TYR A 22 17.93 -3.80 -9.16
N MET A 23 18.57 -3.19 -8.16
CA MET A 23 18.03 -3.01 -6.82
C MET A 23 18.13 -1.53 -6.46
N LYS A 24 17.03 -0.91 -6.06
CA LYS A 24 17.08 0.49 -5.62
C LYS A 24 17.78 0.57 -4.26
N LEU A 25 18.39 1.72 -3.98
CA LEU A 25 18.98 2.00 -2.68
C LEU A 25 17.90 1.83 -1.59
N ASN A 26 18.24 1.09 -0.53
CA ASN A 26 17.39 0.70 0.60
C ASN A 26 16.18 -0.19 0.27
N GLU A 27 15.99 -0.59 -0.99
CA GLU A 27 14.94 -1.55 -1.34
C GLU A 27 15.35 -2.95 -0.88
N VAL A 28 14.42 -3.64 -0.24
CA VAL A 28 14.61 -5.00 0.27
C VAL A 28 14.17 -5.99 -0.78
N ARG A 29 15.08 -6.87 -1.18
CA ARG A 29 14.83 -7.98 -2.08
C ARG A 29 14.72 -9.28 -1.29
N ILE A 30 13.66 -10.03 -1.56
CA ILE A 30 13.47 -11.39 -1.04
C ILE A 30 14.12 -12.35 -2.05
N LEU A 31 15.07 -13.17 -1.58
CA LEU A 31 15.82 -14.12 -2.40
C LEU A 31 15.18 -15.51 -2.40
N SER A 32 14.64 -15.93 -1.25
CA SER A 32 13.91 -17.17 -1.06
C SER A 32 12.74 -16.93 -0.13
N ASP A 33 11.59 -17.53 -0.49
CA ASP A 33 10.39 -17.55 0.33
C ASP A 33 9.99 -19.02 0.50
N SER A 34 10.77 -19.75 1.30
CA SER A 34 10.42 -21.11 1.71
C SER A 34 9.46 -21.04 2.90
N GLU A 35 8.26 -21.61 2.74
CA GLU A 35 7.29 -21.72 3.84
C GLU A 35 7.92 -22.45 5.03
N GLY A 36 8.08 -21.75 6.17
CA GLY A 36 8.57 -22.31 7.42
C GLY A 36 10.03 -22.01 7.78
N GLU A 37 10.78 -21.31 6.92
CA GLU A 37 12.14 -20.84 7.20
C GLU A 37 12.21 -19.30 7.28
N ASP A 38 13.30 -18.79 7.86
CA ASP A 38 13.61 -17.36 7.82
C ASP A 38 13.87 -16.94 6.36
N ARG A 39 13.20 -15.89 5.90
CA ARG A 39 13.34 -15.40 4.53
C ARG A 39 14.74 -14.84 4.34
N ASP A 40 15.44 -15.29 3.31
CA ASP A 40 16.70 -14.66 2.90
C ASP A 40 16.38 -13.32 2.23
N MET A 41 16.77 -12.25 2.90
CA MET A 41 16.56 -10.89 2.45
C MET A 41 17.88 -10.15 2.32
N GLU A 42 17.99 -9.36 1.26
CA GLU A 42 19.12 -8.47 1.03
C GLU A 42 18.63 -7.06 0.72
N ARG A 43 19.45 -6.06 1.07
CA ARG A 43 19.22 -4.67 0.68
C ARG A 43 20.51 -4.02 0.21
N CYS A 44 20.35 -3.06 -0.69
CA CYS A 44 21.44 -2.19 -1.11
C CYS A 44 21.56 -1.03 -0.13
N VAL A 45 22.73 -0.80 0.47
CA VAL A 45 22.97 0.34 1.37
C VAL A 45 24.19 1.12 0.91
N GLU A 46 24.18 2.42 1.14
CA GLU A 46 25.36 3.27 0.97
C GLU A 46 26.23 3.14 2.24
N THR A 47 27.44 2.59 2.08
CA THR A 47 28.36 2.37 3.21
C THR A 47 29.27 3.56 3.45
N GLU A 48 29.62 4.26 2.37
CA GLU A 48 30.39 5.51 2.35
C GLU A 48 29.84 6.38 1.21
N PRO A 49 30.01 7.72 1.24
CA PRO A 49 29.55 8.59 0.15
C PRO A 49 29.99 8.07 -1.23
N GLY A 50 29.02 7.74 -2.09
CA GLY A 50 29.23 7.21 -3.43
C GLY A 50 29.55 5.70 -3.54
N HIS A 51 29.58 4.96 -2.42
CA HIS A 51 29.88 3.53 -2.38
C HIS A 51 28.69 2.74 -1.82
N VAL A 52 28.22 1.75 -2.58
CA VAL A 52 27.11 0.89 -2.18
C VAL A 52 27.56 -0.55 -1.99
N ALA A 53 26.94 -1.23 -1.04
CA ALA A 53 27.12 -2.65 -0.79
C ALA A 53 25.77 -3.35 -0.62
N VAL A 54 25.72 -4.63 -0.98
CA VAL A 54 24.59 -5.50 -0.65
C VAL A 54 24.85 -6.12 0.71
N VAL A 55 23.90 -5.96 1.62
CA VAL A 55 23.97 -6.52 2.97
C VAL A 55 22.76 -7.40 3.24
N LYS A 56 22.94 -8.41 4.10
CA LYS A 56 21.82 -9.20 4.60
C LYS A 56 20.89 -8.31 5.42
N ALA A 57 19.60 -8.51 5.27
CA ALA A 57 18.56 -7.88 6.05
C ALA A 57 17.83 -8.92 6.89
N THR A 58 17.45 -8.55 8.10
CA THR A 58 16.67 -9.40 9.01
C THR A 58 15.22 -8.93 9.06
N GLU A 59 14.28 -9.84 9.36
CA GLU A 59 12.86 -9.48 9.52
C GLU A 59 12.65 -8.35 10.52
N ALA A 60 13.37 -8.37 11.64
CA ALA A 60 13.25 -7.33 12.67
C ALA A 60 13.66 -5.93 12.16
N GLU A 61 14.56 -5.85 11.17
CA GLU A 61 14.99 -4.58 10.57
C GLU A 61 14.01 -4.06 9.51
N VAL A 62 13.27 -4.95 8.84
CA VAL A 62 12.44 -4.59 7.67
C VAL A 62 10.94 -4.73 7.88
N GLY A 63 10.52 -5.39 8.95
CA GLY A 63 9.14 -5.55 9.33
C GLY A 63 8.52 -4.26 9.86
N CYS A 64 7.23 -4.33 10.15
CA CYS A 64 6.43 -3.20 10.60
C CYS A 64 5.86 -3.47 11.98
N THR A 65 5.80 -2.43 12.81
CA THR A 65 5.06 -2.45 14.06
C THR A 65 3.82 -1.61 13.91
N TYR A 66 2.65 -2.24 14.04
CA TYR A 66 1.35 -1.59 13.94
C TYR A 66 0.46 -2.02 15.10
N LYS A 67 -0.14 -1.06 15.82
CA LYS A 67 -0.99 -1.34 17.00
C LYS A 67 -0.35 -2.31 18.01
N ASN A 68 0.96 -2.21 18.20
CA ASN A 68 1.80 -3.08 19.06
C ASN A 68 1.97 -4.53 18.57
N GLU A 69 1.61 -4.83 17.33
CA GLU A 69 1.85 -6.11 16.69
C GLU A 69 2.94 -5.99 15.62
N PHE A 70 3.78 -7.01 15.54
CA PHE A 70 4.82 -7.09 14.52
C PHE A 70 4.27 -7.81 13.28
N HIS A 71 4.41 -7.16 12.13
CA HIS A 71 4.04 -7.69 10.82
C HIS A 71 5.30 -7.86 9.98
N LYS A 72 5.47 -9.05 9.40
CA LYS A 72 6.64 -9.37 8.60
C LYS A 72 6.66 -8.54 7.31
N TYR A 73 7.84 -8.29 6.74
CA TYR A 73 7.95 -7.52 5.49
C TYR A 73 7.12 -8.16 4.36
N GLY A 74 6.40 -7.35 3.58
CA GLY A 74 5.57 -7.81 2.48
C GLY A 74 4.28 -8.55 2.90
N SER A 75 4.08 -8.81 4.19
CA SER A 75 2.84 -9.40 4.70
C SER A 75 1.66 -8.44 4.56
N TYR A 76 0.46 -9.02 4.43
CA TYR A 76 -0.81 -8.31 4.38
C TYR A 76 -1.65 -8.68 5.60
N TRP A 77 -2.44 -7.73 6.09
CA TRP A 77 -3.41 -7.98 7.15
C TRP A 77 -4.61 -7.05 7.02
N GLU A 78 -5.74 -7.48 7.57
CA GLU A 78 -6.95 -6.66 7.64
C GLU A 78 -6.93 -5.80 8.92
N ASP A 79 -7.22 -4.51 8.76
CA ASP A 79 -7.61 -3.65 9.88
C ASP A 79 -9.09 -3.32 9.75
N LEU A 80 -9.91 -4.01 10.55
CA LEU A 80 -11.37 -3.85 10.57
C LEU A 80 -11.82 -2.51 11.15
N GLU A 81 -11.02 -1.89 12.04
CA GLU A 81 -11.32 -0.57 12.59
C GLU A 81 -11.11 0.51 11.52
N MET A 82 -10.04 0.38 10.74
CA MET A 82 -9.80 1.25 9.58
C MET A 82 -10.70 0.89 8.39
N GLY A 83 -11.16 -0.35 8.28
CA GLY A 83 -11.83 -0.89 7.11
C GLY A 83 -10.89 -0.95 5.91
N ALA A 84 -9.72 -1.59 6.06
CA ALA A 84 -8.67 -1.62 5.05
C ALA A 84 -7.83 -2.90 5.09
N VAL A 85 -7.27 -3.27 3.93
CA VAL A 85 -6.16 -4.23 3.85
C VAL A 85 -4.87 -3.44 3.82
N LEU A 86 -4.00 -3.73 4.78
CA LEU A 86 -2.72 -3.08 4.97
C LEU A 86 -1.60 -4.02 4.53
N LYS A 87 -0.49 -3.44 4.10
CA LYS A 87 0.73 -4.13 3.72
C LYS A 87 1.92 -3.52 4.45
N CYS A 88 2.80 -4.38 4.96
CA CYS A 88 4.07 -3.95 5.49
C CYS A 88 5.08 -3.77 4.35
N GLN A 89 5.67 -2.58 4.28
CA GLN A 89 6.78 -2.24 3.41
C GLN A 89 8.05 -2.04 4.26
N ASN A 90 9.20 -1.89 3.60
CA ASN A 90 10.47 -1.66 4.27
C ASN A 90 10.43 -0.40 5.15
N ASP A 91 11.35 -0.33 6.11
CA ASP A 91 11.53 0.81 7.02
C ASP A 91 10.27 1.16 7.84
N ASN A 92 9.55 0.13 8.31
CA ASN A 92 8.33 0.28 9.11
C ASN A 92 7.21 1.10 8.40
N LYS A 93 7.20 1.09 7.07
CA LYS A 93 6.19 1.79 6.29
C LYS A 93 4.95 0.92 6.10
N ILE A 94 3.82 1.40 6.62
CA ILE A 94 2.53 0.74 6.43
C ILE A 94 1.83 1.37 5.22
N GLU A 95 1.50 0.55 4.25
CA GLU A 95 0.79 0.96 3.05
C GLU A 95 -0.64 0.40 3.07
N LYS A 96 -1.63 1.25 2.84
CA LYS A 96 -2.99 0.82 2.58
C LYS A 96 -3.09 0.36 1.13
N LYS A 97 -3.38 -0.92 0.91
CA LYS A 97 -3.52 -1.51 -0.42
C LYS A 97 -4.94 -1.45 -0.93
N GLU A 98 -5.88 -1.77 -0.05
CA GLU A 98 -7.29 -1.89 -0.39
C GLU A 98 -8.16 -1.39 0.76
N CYS A 99 -9.41 -1.11 0.45
CA CYS A 99 -10.46 -0.82 1.42
C CYS A 99 -11.37 -2.01 1.58
N LEU A 100 -11.77 -2.27 2.82
CA LEU A 100 -12.76 -3.27 3.17
C LEU A 100 -14.12 -2.59 3.34
N VAL A 101 -15.06 -2.89 2.45
CA VAL A 101 -16.44 -2.39 2.53
C VAL A 101 -17.39 -3.58 2.44
N ASN A 102 -18.15 -3.82 3.51
CA ASN A 102 -19.08 -4.96 3.64
C ASN A 102 -18.42 -6.32 3.33
N GLY A 103 -17.18 -6.52 3.76
CA GLY A 103 -16.43 -7.77 3.53
C GLY A 103 -15.94 -7.96 2.09
N SER A 104 -16.00 -6.92 1.26
CA SER A 104 -15.40 -6.91 -0.08
C SER A 104 -14.22 -5.94 -0.13
N GLU A 105 -13.15 -6.36 -0.79
CA GLU A 105 -11.94 -5.58 -1.03
C GLU A 105 -12.09 -4.68 -2.26
N TYR A 106 -11.66 -3.43 -2.14
CA TYR A 106 -11.65 -2.46 -3.22
C TYR A 106 -10.28 -1.80 -3.31
N TYR A 107 -9.71 -1.77 -4.52
CA TYR A 107 -8.44 -1.08 -4.76
C TYR A 107 -8.52 0.41 -4.39
N VAL A 108 -7.40 0.91 -3.86
CA VAL A 108 -7.20 2.33 -3.65
C VAL A 108 -7.29 3.07 -4.99
N SER A 109 -8.28 3.95 -5.10
CA SER A 109 -8.52 4.79 -6.27
C SER A 109 -9.38 5.98 -5.89
N ILE A 110 -8.90 7.17 -6.22
CA ILE A 110 -9.66 8.43 -6.05
C ILE A 110 -10.75 8.61 -7.11
N PHE A 111 -10.69 7.84 -8.20
CA PHE A 111 -11.61 7.94 -9.34
C PHE A 111 -12.78 6.97 -9.23
N CYS A 112 -12.68 5.97 -8.35
CA CYS A 112 -13.73 4.96 -8.16
C CYS A 112 -14.65 5.36 -7.00
N GLU A 113 -15.87 5.77 -7.33
CA GLU A 113 -16.92 6.03 -6.34
C GLU A 113 -17.88 4.84 -6.25
N LEU A 114 -17.91 4.16 -5.10
CA LEU A 114 -18.85 3.08 -4.83
C LEU A 114 -20.12 3.63 -4.21
N LYS A 115 -21.28 3.40 -4.84
CA LYS A 115 -22.57 3.77 -4.25
C LYS A 115 -22.96 2.76 -3.16
N LEU A 116 -23.09 3.24 -1.93
CA LEU A 116 -23.52 2.45 -0.78
C LEU A 116 -25.06 2.37 -0.71
N SER A 117 -25.57 1.34 -0.03
CA SER A 117 -27.01 1.11 0.17
C SER A 117 -27.71 2.23 0.94
N ASN A 118 -26.98 2.96 1.79
CA ASN A 118 -27.47 4.13 2.53
C ASN A 118 -27.52 5.43 1.70
N GLY A 119 -27.22 5.37 0.40
CA GLY A 119 -27.25 6.53 -0.50
C GLY A 119 -25.96 7.36 -0.51
N CYS A 120 -24.98 7.06 0.36
CA CYS A 120 -23.66 7.69 0.31
C CYS A 120 -22.81 7.11 -0.83
N ARG A 121 -21.79 7.86 -1.26
CA ARG A 121 -20.72 7.39 -2.12
C ARG A 121 -19.46 7.19 -1.31
N PHE A 122 -18.78 6.09 -1.53
CA PHE A 122 -17.54 5.72 -0.88
C PHE A 122 -16.38 5.86 -1.85
N ILE A 123 -15.27 6.43 -1.39
CA ILE A 123 -14.01 6.52 -2.14
C ILE A 123 -12.93 5.87 -1.31
N CYS A 124 -12.28 4.87 -1.92
CA CYS A 124 -11.13 4.20 -1.35
C CYS A 124 -9.87 5.06 -1.57
N HIS A 125 -9.61 5.99 -0.65
CA HIS A 125 -8.42 6.85 -0.73
C HIS A 125 -7.25 6.26 0.08
N GLU A 126 -6.03 6.52 -0.38
CA GLU A 126 -4.79 5.91 0.12
C GLU A 126 -4.53 6.20 1.60
N GLN A 127 -4.89 7.40 2.07
CA GLN A 127 -4.72 7.81 3.46
C GLN A 127 -5.90 7.45 4.37
N LYS A 128 -7.15 7.61 3.90
CA LYS A 128 -8.36 7.44 4.70
C LYS A 128 -9.56 7.11 3.84
N ASN A 129 -10.55 6.42 4.39
CA ASN A 129 -11.82 6.20 3.71
C ASN A 129 -12.63 7.49 3.63
N ILE A 130 -13.18 7.84 2.46
CA ILE A 130 -13.98 9.05 2.27
C ILE A 130 -15.42 8.67 1.97
N TYR A 131 -16.36 9.24 2.73
CA TYR A 131 -17.80 9.05 2.55
C TYR A 131 -18.46 10.37 2.12
N LYS A 132 -18.98 10.41 0.91
CA LYS A 132 -19.75 11.53 0.35
C LYS A 132 -21.24 11.20 0.45
N CYS A 133 -21.90 11.68 1.48
CA CYS A 133 -23.34 11.49 1.67
C CYS A 133 -24.14 12.68 1.13
N PRO A 134 -25.38 12.48 0.63
CA PRO A 134 -26.22 13.56 0.11
C PRO A 134 -26.70 14.55 1.18
N ASN A 135 -26.46 14.25 2.47
CA ASN A 135 -26.78 15.17 3.55
C ASN A 135 -25.79 16.34 3.54
N GLN A 136 -26.29 17.52 3.18
CA GLN A 136 -25.60 18.79 3.40
C GLN A 136 -25.29 18.91 4.90
N LEU A 137 -24.02 19.18 5.24
CA LEU A 137 -23.66 19.49 6.62
C LEU A 137 -24.50 20.71 7.03
N SER A 138 -25.23 20.63 8.15
CA SER A 138 -26.24 21.63 8.53
C SER A 138 -25.71 23.06 8.68
N PHE A 139 -24.38 23.21 8.77
CA PHE A 139 -23.67 24.48 8.89
C PHE A 139 -23.11 25.02 7.56
N LEU A 140 -23.18 24.27 6.46
CA LEU A 140 -22.77 24.75 5.15
C LEU A 140 -23.98 25.32 4.42
N GLU A 141 -24.22 26.63 4.55
CA GLU A 141 -25.16 27.34 3.67
C GLU A 141 -24.57 27.48 2.25
N VAL A 142 -25.33 27.03 1.25
CA VAL A 142 -25.02 27.34 -0.15
C VAL A 142 -25.43 28.79 -0.38
N MET A 143 -24.46 29.68 -0.50
CA MET A 143 -24.73 31.08 -0.81
C MET A 143 -25.14 31.20 -2.28
N ASN A 144 -26.39 31.62 -2.53
CA ASN A 144 -26.91 31.83 -3.88
C ASN A 144 -26.24 33.02 -4.61
N GLU A 145 -25.54 33.88 -3.87
CA GLU A 145 -24.72 34.96 -4.40
C GLU A 145 -23.35 34.96 -3.70
N ALA A 146 -22.27 35.08 -4.49
CA ALA A 146 -20.92 35.18 -3.97
C ALA A 146 -20.74 36.54 -3.25
N THR A 147 -21.04 36.59 -1.95
CA THR A 147 -20.73 37.77 -1.16
C THR A 147 -19.26 37.76 -0.76
N THR A 148 -18.57 38.89 -0.93
CA THR A 148 -17.18 39.11 -0.49
C THR A 148 -17.04 39.32 1.03
N ARG A 149 -18.12 39.13 1.80
CA ARG A 149 -18.11 39.28 3.25
C ARG A 149 -18.30 37.91 3.88
N ILE A 150 -17.27 37.44 4.57
CA ILE A 150 -17.36 36.24 5.43
C ILE A 150 -18.46 36.51 6.46
N PRO A 151 -19.53 35.68 6.51
CA PRO A 151 -20.58 35.82 7.52
C PRO A 151 -19.96 35.78 8.92
N THR A 152 -20.33 36.72 9.77
CA THR A 152 -19.74 36.88 11.12
C THR A 152 -19.94 35.65 12.00
N THR A 153 -20.97 34.86 11.73
CA THR A 153 -21.26 33.57 12.36
C THR A 153 -20.19 32.51 12.06
N LEU A 154 -19.67 32.47 10.85
CA LEU A 154 -18.60 31.54 10.44
C LEU A 154 -17.23 31.89 11.04
N ARG A 155 -16.95 33.17 11.34
CA ARG A 155 -15.69 33.56 12.02
C ARG A 155 -15.58 32.98 13.42
N ALA A 156 -16.69 33.01 14.18
CA ALA A 156 -16.72 32.51 15.56
C ALA A 156 -16.58 30.98 15.64
N GLU A 157 -17.15 30.24 14.68
CA GLU A 157 -17.07 28.77 14.65
C GLU A 157 -15.76 28.24 14.06
N LEU A 158 -15.09 29.01 13.19
CA LEU A 158 -13.82 28.63 12.55
C LEU A 158 -12.58 29.23 13.24
N GLY A 159 -12.74 29.99 14.32
CA GLY A 159 -11.63 30.47 15.16
C GLY A 159 -10.76 31.56 14.53
N PHE A 160 -11.36 32.49 13.76
CA PHE A 160 -10.68 33.67 13.20
C PHE A 160 -10.91 34.94 14.02
#